data_AF-A0A817XQC8-F1
#
_entry.id   AF-A0A817XQC8-F1
#
_cell.length_a   1.000
_cell.length_b   1.000
_cell.length_c   1.000
_cell.angle_alpha   90.00
_cell.angle_beta   90.00
_cell.angle_gamma   90.00
#
_symmetry.space_group_name_H-M   'P 1'
#
loop_
_entity.id
_entity.type
_entity.pdbx_description
1 polymer ?
#
loop_
_entity_poly.entity_id
_entity_poly.type
_entity_poly.pdbx_seq_one_letter_code
_entity_poly.pdbx_strand_id
1 'polypeptide(L)'
;MNDSIITNNDDYNNSTERSDEIASDIISLIHSTTHSSYVTCSQLSSKLFSYLSEANIHDHEWNDLEKSVQRFDQSIDHPDLRRFRQLIETISTCSNDAEERNYTLGRDANTLLESIRQLQELLQSHVNLNCNLLSKLIDRKDIQLHLIDLMNLTGMNVGNTIHGVLCDIVHLLCEINRKFCLTNVIDHPIVSNCIRIIQTSDNVKSTVIFALRLLTDLLLTNELFPVHSYGQLSNCVFLKSIFDLIENNGENDELILTAIKFILSFNLRFDSPHENPLMLTLLAVNEQLSCRELIERLILLFNRSVDPIECKTTNSIMKFFSDLFADQAATSDAVLYDSDRRLIVEIISRELSDRATTDESTTAYLSLLELILRSQSITSETCPRIDELQTVFRAHLYAENCLKKNRFIINDILRQHYWLSTNDMPFYL
;
A
#
# COMPACT_ATOMS: atom_id res chain seq x y z
N MET A 1 -13.78 -23.07 64.16
CA MET A 1 -12.62 -22.24 63.79
C MET A 1 -12.00 -22.91 62.58
N ASN A 2 -12.00 -22.18 61.47
CA ASN A 2 -11.35 -22.37 60.18
C ASN A 2 -10.59 -23.68 59.96
N ASP A 3 -11.06 -24.50 59.01
CA ASP A 3 -10.22 -25.26 58.06
C ASP A 3 -11.14 -26.03 57.11
N SER A 4 -11.51 -25.42 55.97
CA SER A 4 -12.02 -26.14 54.76
C SER A 4 -12.46 -25.18 53.63
N ILE A 5 -11.62 -24.23 53.21
CA ILE A 5 -11.87 -23.44 51.98
C ILE A 5 -10.56 -23.25 51.18
N ILE A 6 -9.77 -24.32 51.03
CA ILE A 6 -8.58 -24.33 50.16
C ILE A 6 -8.46 -25.73 49.55
N THR A 7 -9.24 -26.05 48.52
CA THR A 7 -9.00 -27.24 47.65
C THR A 7 -9.59 -27.10 46.24
N ASN A 8 -10.61 -26.28 46.00
CA ASN A 8 -11.29 -26.27 44.69
C ASN A 8 -10.64 -25.41 43.60
N ASN A 9 -9.66 -24.55 43.91
CA ASN A 9 -8.97 -23.74 42.90
C ASN A 9 -7.78 -24.48 42.25
N ASP A 10 -7.16 -25.42 42.96
CA ASP A 10 -5.97 -26.13 42.46
C ASP A 10 -6.32 -27.22 41.45
N ASP A 11 -7.46 -27.92 41.64
CA ASP A 11 -7.94 -28.93 40.69
C ASP A 11 -8.47 -28.33 39.37
N TYR A 12 -9.10 -27.15 39.44
CA TYR A 12 -9.56 -26.45 38.25
C TYR A 12 -8.38 -25.94 37.42
N ASN A 13 -7.36 -25.34 38.05
CA ASN A 13 -6.14 -24.89 37.39
C ASN A 13 -5.37 -26.06 36.74
N ASN A 14 -5.22 -27.19 37.44
CA ASN A 14 -4.56 -28.39 36.90
C ASN A 14 -5.29 -28.99 35.69
N SER A 15 -6.63 -28.93 35.66
CA SER A 15 -7.40 -29.42 34.52
C SER A 15 -7.21 -28.53 33.28
N THR A 16 -7.19 -27.20 33.45
CA THR A 16 -6.90 -26.26 32.36
C THR A 16 -5.46 -26.34 31.84
N GLU A 17 -4.45 -26.47 32.71
CA GLU A 17 -3.06 -26.64 32.27
C GLU A 17 -2.87 -27.92 31.46
N ARG A 18 -3.51 -29.01 31.88
CA ARG A 18 -3.47 -30.29 31.15
C ARG A 18 -4.18 -30.20 29.79
N SER A 19 -5.30 -29.46 29.70
CA SER A 19 -5.98 -29.21 28.43
C SER A 19 -5.17 -28.31 27.49
N ASP A 20 -4.42 -27.33 28.03
CA ASP A 20 -3.53 -26.46 27.25
C ASP A 20 -2.31 -27.24 26.69
N GLU A 21 -1.73 -28.15 27.49
CA GLU A 21 -0.67 -29.07 27.02
C GLU A 21 -1.17 -30.00 25.90
N ILE A 22 -2.34 -30.63 26.09
CA ILE A 22 -2.94 -31.53 25.09
C ILE A 22 -3.26 -30.77 23.80
N ALA A 23 -3.79 -29.55 23.89
CA ALA A 23 -4.06 -28.71 22.73
C ALA A 23 -2.77 -28.37 21.97
N SER A 24 -1.70 -27.98 22.67
CA SER A 24 -0.39 -27.70 22.09
C SER A 24 0.21 -28.94 21.38
N ASP A 25 0.11 -30.12 21.99
CA ASP A 25 0.62 -31.36 21.44
C ASP A 25 -0.16 -31.79 20.18
N ILE A 26 -1.49 -31.65 20.18
CA ILE A 26 -2.33 -31.96 19.02
C ILE A 26 -1.99 -31.04 17.86
N ILE A 27 -1.87 -29.74 18.09
CA ILE A 27 -1.51 -28.77 17.05
C ILE A 27 -0.10 -29.07 16.50
N SER A 28 0.86 -29.36 17.38
CA SER A 28 2.23 -29.71 16.99
C SER A 28 2.30 -31.01 16.18
N LEU A 29 1.49 -32.00 16.55
CA LEU A 29 1.38 -33.26 15.82
C LEU A 29 0.77 -33.05 14.43
N ILE A 30 -0.31 -32.27 14.31
CA ILE A 30 -0.93 -31.96 13.02
C ILE A 30 0.05 -31.18 12.14
N HIS A 31 0.77 -30.21 12.70
CA HIS A 31 1.81 -29.48 11.97
C HIS A 31 2.90 -30.43 11.46
N SER A 32 3.44 -31.30 12.32
CA SER A 32 4.51 -32.23 11.95
C SER A 32 4.11 -33.24 10.87
N THR A 33 2.83 -33.60 10.80
CA THR A 33 2.30 -34.61 9.87
C THR A 33 1.80 -34.00 8.57
N THR A 34 1.25 -32.79 8.60
CA THR A 34 0.64 -32.15 7.43
C THR A 34 1.52 -31.09 6.79
N HIS A 35 2.59 -30.66 7.48
CA HIS A 35 3.38 -29.47 7.14
C HIS A 35 2.54 -28.20 6.94
N SER A 36 1.29 -28.20 7.42
CA SER A 36 0.38 -27.05 7.35
C SER A 36 0.69 -26.08 8.48
N SER A 37 0.37 -24.80 8.32
CA SER A 37 0.70 -23.79 9.33
C SER A 37 0.03 -24.02 10.68
N TYR A 38 0.62 -23.49 11.75
CA TYR A 38 0.07 -23.62 13.10
C TYR A 38 -1.34 -23.02 13.22
N VAL A 39 -1.63 -21.90 12.54
CA VAL A 39 -2.99 -21.33 12.47
C VAL A 39 -3.96 -22.25 11.73
N THR A 40 -3.55 -22.87 10.61
CA THR A 40 -4.40 -23.84 9.91
C THR A 40 -4.64 -25.07 10.77
N CYS A 41 -3.60 -25.54 11.47
CA CYS A 41 -3.69 -26.67 12.40
C CYS A 41 -4.62 -26.35 13.57
N SER A 42 -4.58 -25.12 14.11
CA SER A 42 -5.49 -24.65 15.15
C SER A 42 -6.93 -24.54 14.65
N GLN A 43 -7.15 -24.00 13.45
CA GLN A 43 -8.48 -23.93 12.83
C GLN A 43 -9.06 -25.33 12.54
N LEU A 44 -8.23 -26.27 12.08
CA LEU A 44 -8.62 -27.66 11.88
C LEU A 44 -8.95 -28.34 13.20
N SER A 45 -8.14 -28.11 14.24
CA SER A 45 -8.36 -28.64 15.59
C SER A 45 -9.65 -28.09 16.19
N SER A 46 -9.89 -26.78 16.07
CA SER A 46 -11.12 -26.12 16.53
C SER A 46 -12.36 -26.67 15.81
N LYS A 47 -12.32 -26.82 14.48
CA LYS A 47 -13.42 -27.45 13.73
C LYS A 47 -13.63 -28.91 14.13
N LEU A 48 -12.56 -29.65 14.38
CA LEU A 48 -12.64 -31.05 14.80
C LEU A 48 -13.30 -31.16 16.19
N PHE A 49 -12.92 -30.29 17.13
CA PHE A 49 -13.53 -30.25 18.46
C PHE A 49 -14.97 -29.77 18.44
N SER A 50 -15.32 -28.80 17.59
CA SER A 50 -16.71 -28.38 17.43
C SER A 50 -17.60 -29.50 16.86
N TYR A 51 -17.11 -30.26 15.87
CA TYR A 51 -17.84 -31.43 15.34
C TYR A 51 -17.99 -32.55 16.39
N LEU A 52 -17.00 -32.74 17.26
CA LEU A 52 -17.06 -33.74 18.32
C LEU A 52 -18.02 -33.32 19.46
N SER A 53 -18.09 -32.03 19.77
CA SER A 53 -19.08 -31.45 20.70
C SER A 53 -20.50 -31.59 20.15
N GLU A 54 -20.74 -31.26 18.87
CA GLU A 54 -22.04 -31.44 18.23
C GLU A 54 -22.51 -32.91 18.20
N ALA A 55 -21.56 -33.87 18.23
CA ALA A 55 -21.85 -35.30 18.31
C ALA A 55 -22.25 -35.80 19.72
N ASN A 56 -22.36 -34.92 20.72
CA ASN A 56 -22.78 -35.22 22.11
C ASN A 56 -21.87 -36.21 22.87
N ILE A 57 -20.61 -36.35 22.46
CA ILE A 57 -19.61 -37.18 23.14
C ILE A 57 -18.81 -36.25 24.06
N HIS A 58 -18.91 -36.34 25.38
CA HIS A 58 -18.05 -35.58 26.32
C HIS A 58 -17.99 -34.05 26.10
N ASP A 59 -19.16 -33.40 26.03
CA ASP A 59 -19.33 -31.98 25.67
C ASP A 59 -18.47 -30.98 26.45
N HIS A 60 -18.25 -31.21 27.76
CA HIS A 60 -17.45 -30.31 28.58
C HIS A 60 -15.95 -30.36 28.27
N GLU A 61 -15.40 -31.55 27.98
CA GLU A 61 -13.96 -31.74 27.74
C GLU A 61 -13.55 -31.17 26.38
N TRP A 62 -14.40 -31.31 25.35
CA TRP A 62 -14.13 -30.74 24.02
C TRP A 62 -14.27 -29.22 23.99
N ASN A 63 -15.26 -28.66 24.71
CA ASN A 63 -15.39 -27.22 24.85
C ASN A 63 -14.19 -26.59 25.59
N ASP A 64 -13.63 -27.30 26.58
CA ASP A 64 -12.44 -26.84 27.29
C ASP A 64 -11.17 -26.98 26.43
N LEU A 65 -11.05 -28.02 25.60
CA LEU A 65 -10.00 -28.14 24.59
C LEU A 65 -10.12 -27.09 23.48
N GLU A 66 -11.32 -26.77 23.00
CA GLU A 66 -11.54 -25.70 22.02
C GLU A 66 -11.10 -24.34 22.57
N LYS A 67 -11.46 -24.03 23.82
CA LYS A 67 -10.96 -22.82 24.50
C LYS A 67 -9.44 -22.84 24.68
N SER A 68 -8.84 -24.01 24.88
CA SER A 68 -7.39 -24.19 25.04
C SER A 68 -6.65 -23.98 23.71
N VAL A 69 -7.23 -24.43 22.58
CA VAL A 69 -6.75 -24.12 21.23
C VAL A 69 -6.82 -22.62 20.93
N GLN A 70 -7.91 -21.97 21.30
CA GLN A 70 -8.04 -20.51 21.18
C GLN A 70 -7.02 -19.75 22.05
N ARG A 71 -6.67 -20.28 23.23
CA ARG A 71 -5.59 -19.74 24.08
C ARG A 71 -4.21 -19.96 23.46
N PHE A 72 -3.97 -21.10 22.84
CA PHE A 72 -2.72 -21.40 22.14
C PHE A 72 -2.45 -20.38 21.02
N ASP A 73 -3.46 -20.06 20.21
CA ASP A 73 -3.36 -19.03 19.14
C ASP A 73 -3.13 -17.62 19.68
N GLN A 74 -3.51 -17.36 20.93
CA GLN A 74 -3.33 -16.09 21.62
C GLN A 74 -2.04 -16.03 22.45
N SER A 75 -1.28 -17.12 22.51
CA SER A 75 -0.07 -17.21 23.32
C SER A 75 1.11 -16.49 22.67
N ILE A 76 1.85 -15.73 23.48
CA ILE A 76 3.12 -15.10 23.07
C ILE A 76 4.20 -16.16 22.79
N ASP A 77 4.03 -17.36 23.33
CA ASP A 77 4.90 -18.51 23.15
C ASP A 77 4.59 -19.33 21.89
N HIS A 78 3.71 -18.83 21.03
CA HIS A 78 3.41 -19.45 19.74
C HIS A 78 4.72 -19.75 18.96
N PRO A 79 4.87 -20.95 18.38
CA PRO A 79 6.11 -21.40 17.74
C PRO A 79 6.61 -20.45 16.66
N ASP A 80 5.70 -19.86 15.86
CA ASP A 80 6.08 -18.89 14.83
C ASP A 80 6.60 -17.57 15.42
N LEU A 81 6.07 -17.12 16.56
CA LEU A 81 6.56 -15.92 17.26
C LEU A 81 7.91 -16.18 17.94
N ARG A 82 8.12 -17.39 18.48
CA ARG A 82 9.42 -17.83 18.98
C ARG A 82 10.46 -17.90 17.87
N ARG A 83 10.08 -18.47 16.71
CA ARG A 83 10.93 -18.53 15.53
C ARG A 83 11.29 -17.13 15.02
N PHE A 84 10.33 -16.22 14.92
CA PHE A 84 10.57 -14.82 14.58
C PHE A 84 11.60 -14.16 15.51
N ARG A 85 11.43 -14.33 16.83
CA ARG A 85 12.37 -13.79 17.82
C ARG A 85 13.78 -14.37 17.65
N GLN A 86 13.89 -15.69 17.52
CA GLN A 86 15.18 -16.38 17.34
C GLN A 86 15.90 -15.92 16.06
N LEU A 87 15.18 -15.76 14.96
CA LEU A 87 15.76 -15.30 13.68
C LEU A 87 16.30 -13.88 13.81
N ILE A 88 15.54 -12.97 14.43
CA ILE A 88 15.97 -11.58 14.60
C ILE A 88 17.15 -11.45 15.58
N GLU A 89 17.14 -12.21 16.67
CA GLU A 89 18.28 -12.27 17.60
C GLU A 89 19.54 -12.82 16.91
N THR A 90 19.39 -13.87 16.09
CA THR A 90 20.50 -14.42 15.29
C THR A 90 21.04 -13.41 14.29
N ILE A 91 20.16 -12.67 13.60
CA ILE A 91 20.56 -11.63 12.65
C ILE A 91 21.29 -10.48 13.35
N SER A 92 20.76 -9.99 14.48
CA SER A 92 21.39 -8.91 15.25
C SER A 92 22.76 -9.32 15.78
N THR A 93 22.90 -10.52 16.35
CA THR A 93 24.20 -11.04 16.81
C THR A 93 25.22 -11.17 15.67
N CYS A 94 24.81 -11.72 14.52
CA CYS A 94 25.67 -11.80 13.34
C CYS A 94 26.03 -10.43 12.76
N SER A 95 25.12 -9.45 12.82
CA SER A 95 25.35 -8.08 12.36
C SER A 95 26.38 -7.37 13.22
N ASN A 96 26.18 -7.39 14.55
CA ASN A 96 27.08 -6.75 15.50
C ASN A 96 28.50 -7.35 15.46
N ASP A 97 28.59 -8.68 15.32
CA ASP A 97 29.88 -9.37 15.13
C ASP A 97 30.61 -8.94 13.84
N ALA A 98 29.86 -8.62 12.78
CA ALA A 98 30.43 -8.19 11.51
C ALA A 98 30.87 -6.72 11.54
N GLU A 99 30.10 -5.84 12.20
CA GLU A 99 30.46 -4.43 12.40
C GLU A 99 31.72 -4.27 13.29
N GLU A 100 31.81 -4.99 14.41
CA GLU A 100 32.98 -4.95 15.30
C GLU A 100 34.28 -5.39 14.61
N ARG A 101 34.18 -6.23 13.56
CA ARG A 101 35.34 -6.83 12.88
C ARG A 101 35.80 -6.08 11.63
N ASN A 102 35.11 -5.03 11.17
CA ASN A 102 35.41 -4.31 9.91
C ASN A 102 35.65 -5.25 8.70
N TYR A 103 35.04 -6.44 8.72
CA TYR A 103 35.23 -7.47 7.70
C TYR A 103 34.08 -7.41 6.69
N THR A 104 34.36 -7.68 5.41
CA THR A 104 33.35 -8.25 4.51
C THR A 104 32.75 -9.48 5.17
N LEU A 105 31.42 -9.61 5.16
CA LEU A 105 30.66 -10.73 5.74
C LEU A 105 31.44 -12.05 5.57
N GLY A 106 32.06 -12.51 6.67
CA GLY A 106 32.98 -13.64 6.69
C GLY A 106 32.24 -14.98 6.71
N ARG A 107 32.82 -16.00 7.36
CA ARG A 107 32.29 -17.39 7.44
C ARG A 107 30.81 -17.52 7.81
N ASP A 108 30.22 -16.53 8.48
CA ASP A 108 28.82 -16.51 8.92
C ASP A 108 27.86 -15.83 7.93
N ALA A 109 28.36 -15.35 6.78
CA ALA A 109 27.55 -14.73 5.73
C ALA A 109 26.40 -15.64 5.27
N ASN A 110 26.68 -16.93 5.06
CA ASN A 110 25.65 -17.87 4.63
C ASN A 110 24.55 -18.05 5.69
N THR A 111 24.93 -18.09 6.96
CA THR A 111 23.99 -18.19 8.09
C THR A 111 23.13 -16.94 8.21
N LEU A 112 23.72 -15.75 8.06
CA LEU A 112 23.00 -14.48 8.05
C LEU A 112 22.00 -14.43 6.88
N LEU A 113 22.45 -14.76 5.67
CA LEU A 113 21.63 -14.75 4.47
C LEU A 113 20.46 -15.74 4.55
N GLU A 114 20.73 -16.92 5.07
CA GLU A 114 19.70 -17.94 5.29
C GLU A 114 18.68 -17.48 6.34
N SER A 115 19.15 -16.87 7.43
CA SER A 115 18.27 -16.32 8.48
C SER A 115 17.38 -15.19 7.96
N ILE A 116 17.92 -14.29 7.13
CA ILE A 116 17.18 -13.21 6.48
C ILE A 116 16.09 -13.78 5.56
N ARG A 117 16.42 -14.80 4.74
CA ARG A 117 15.45 -15.46 3.86
C ARG A 117 14.35 -16.16 4.64
N GLN A 118 14.70 -16.92 5.67
CA GLN A 118 13.72 -17.58 6.52
C GLN A 118 12.81 -16.59 7.24
N LEU A 119 13.33 -15.41 7.62
CA LEU A 119 12.52 -14.34 8.18
C LEU A 119 11.55 -13.77 7.15
N GLN A 120 12.01 -13.53 5.92
CA GLN A 120 11.14 -13.10 4.82
C GLN A 120 10.02 -14.12 4.56
N GLU A 121 10.36 -15.40 4.43
CA GLU A 121 9.39 -16.49 4.20
C GLU A 121 8.37 -16.58 5.33
N LEU A 122 8.83 -16.45 6.59
CA LEU A 122 7.95 -16.46 7.75
C LEU A 122 6.95 -15.31 7.68
N LEU A 123 7.41 -14.08 7.40
CA LEU A 123 6.55 -12.90 7.31
C LEU A 123 5.59 -12.97 6.13
N GLN A 124 6.06 -13.31 4.93
CA GLN A 124 5.23 -13.43 3.72
C GLN A 124 4.10 -14.45 3.87
N SER A 125 4.26 -15.45 4.75
CA SER A 125 3.23 -16.42 5.07
C SER A 125 2.05 -15.85 5.90
N HIS A 126 1.87 -14.52 5.94
CA HIS A 126 0.89 -13.69 6.67
C HIS A 126 -0.44 -14.33 7.08
N VAL A 127 -0.99 -15.23 6.27
CA VAL A 127 -2.17 -16.06 6.60
C VAL A 127 -2.01 -16.84 7.92
N ASN A 128 -0.77 -17.06 8.35
CA ASN A 128 -0.41 -17.97 9.43
C ASN A 128 0.15 -17.29 10.68
N LEU A 129 0.32 -15.98 10.65
CA LEU A 129 0.84 -15.23 11.79
C LEU A 129 -0.29 -14.50 12.47
N ASN A 130 -0.35 -14.59 13.81
CA ASN A 130 -1.21 -13.72 14.59
C ASN A 130 -0.60 -12.30 14.59
N CYS A 131 -0.93 -11.51 13.57
CA CYS A 131 -0.39 -10.15 13.35
C CYS A 131 -0.59 -9.24 14.57
N ASN A 132 -1.65 -9.43 15.36
CA ASN A 132 -1.89 -8.65 16.58
C ASN A 132 -0.84 -8.94 17.66
N LEU A 133 -0.46 -10.20 17.84
CA LEU A 133 0.59 -10.60 18.78
C LEU A 133 1.97 -10.19 18.27
N LEU A 134 2.21 -10.35 16.97
CA LEU A 134 3.45 -9.92 16.34
C LEU A 134 3.64 -8.41 16.47
N SER A 135 2.57 -7.63 16.26
CA SER A 135 2.57 -6.17 16.46
C SER A 135 2.93 -5.79 17.91
N LYS A 136 2.36 -6.48 18.91
CA LYS A 136 2.73 -6.32 20.33
C LYS A 136 4.17 -6.73 20.63
N LEU A 137 4.70 -7.72 19.92
CA LEU A 137 6.09 -8.15 20.06
C LEU A 137 7.05 -7.11 19.49
N ILE A 138 6.73 -6.54 18.31
CA ILE A 138 7.47 -5.45 17.66
C ILE A 138 7.46 -4.18 18.52
N ASP A 139 6.43 -3.97 19.34
CA ASP A 139 6.38 -2.84 20.27
C ASP A 139 7.36 -2.95 21.45
N ARG A 140 7.97 -4.11 21.68
CA ARG A 140 8.95 -4.29 22.77
C ARG A 140 10.31 -3.72 22.39
N LYS A 141 10.94 -3.02 23.33
CA LYS A 141 12.21 -2.30 23.10
C LYS A 141 13.37 -3.20 22.69
N ASP A 142 13.48 -4.38 23.29
CA ASP A 142 14.48 -5.40 22.95
C ASP A 142 14.36 -5.83 21.48
N ILE A 143 13.13 -6.09 21.03
CA ILE A 143 12.87 -6.47 19.64
C ILE A 143 13.12 -5.30 18.69
N GLN A 144 12.74 -4.07 19.07
CA GLN A 144 13.00 -2.88 18.24
C GLN A 144 14.48 -2.66 17.99
N LEU A 145 15.33 -2.86 19.00
CA LEU A 145 16.78 -2.76 18.84
C LEU A 145 17.30 -3.77 17.82
N HIS A 146 16.91 -5.04 17.92
CA HIS A 146 17.34 -6.03 16.95
C HIS A 146 16.79 -5.77 15.53
N LEU A 147 15.59 -5.18 15.41
CA LEU A 147 15.04 -4.76 14.13
C LEU A 147 15.80 -3.57 13.53
N ILE A 148 16.27 -2.64 14.36
CA ILE A 148 17.15 -1.55 13.94
C ILE A 148 18.49 -2.11 13.45
N ASP A 149 19.09 -3.06 14.16
CA ASP A 149 20.32 -3.73 13.72
C ASP A 149 20.12 -4.42 12.35
N LEU A 150 18.99 -5.08 12.15
CA LEU A 150 18.61 -5.66 10.86
C LEU A 150 18.53 -4.60 9.75
N MET A 151 17.99 -3.40 10.03
CA MET A 151 17.95 -2.32 9.06
C MET A 151 19.34 -1.72 8.81
N ASN A 152 20.22 -1.67 9.81
CA ASN A 152 21.59 -1.18 9.68
C ASN A 152 22.43 -2.01 8.70
N LEU A 153 22.07 -3.28 8.46
CA LEU A 153 22.65 -4.11 7.39
C LEU A 153 22.55 -3.46 5.99
N THR A 154 21.63 -2.50 5.79
CA THR A 154 21.54 -1.73 4.54
C THR A 154 22.77 -0.85 4.29
N GLY A 155 23.51 -0.48 5.34
CA GLY A 155 24.79 0.23 5.25
C GLY A 155 25.98 -0.67 4.90
N MET A 156 25.82 -1.99 4.98
CA MET A 156 26.88 -2.96 4.71
C MET A 156 26.90 -3.39 3.23
N ASN A 157 28.05 -3.86 2.74
CA ASN A 157 28.21 -4.36 1.37
C ASN A 157 27.69 -5.80 1.22
N VAL A 158 26.38 -6.00 1.35
CA VAL A 158 25.72 -7.32 1.30
C VAL A 158 25.18 -7.65 -0.10
N GLY A 159 25.12 -6.65 -0.99
CA GLY A 159 24.65 -6.79 -2.37
C GLY A 159 23.17 -6.46 -2.54
N ASN A 160 22.80 -5.98 -3.74
CA ASN A 160 21.48 -5.39 -3.97
C ASN A 160 20.32 -6.36 -3.76
N THR A 161 20.47 -7.65 -4.09
CA THR A 161 19.43 -8.66 -3.85
C THR A 161 19.04 -8.76 -2.39
N ILE A 162 20.01 -8.72 -1.47
CA ILE A 162 19.72 -8.80 -0.03
C ILE A 162 19.17 -7.49 0.49
N HIS A 163 19.67 -6.36 -0.02
CA HIS A 163 19.04 -5.08 0.27
C HIS A 163 17.56 -5.04 -0.16
N GLY A 164 17.20 -5.65 -1.29
CA GLY A 164 15.80 -5.81 -1.69
C GLY A 164 14.99 -6.66 -0.71
N VAL A 165 15.54 -7.80 -0.27
CA VAL A 165 14.89 -8.65 0.74
C VAL A 165 14.70 -7.91 2.06
N LEU A 166 15.68 -7.10 2.48
CA LEU A 166 15.54 -6.25 3.67
C LEU A 166 14.44 -5.20 3.49
N CYS A 167 14.32 -4.60 2.31
CA CYS A 167 13.22 -3.67 2.01
C CYS A 167 11.86 -4.38 2.11
N ASP A 168 11.76 -5.62 1.62
CA ASP A 168 10.54 -6.43 1.69
C ASP A 168 10.19 -6.76 3.15
N ILE A 169 11.15 -7.27 3.94
CA ILE A 169 10.95 -7.55 5.36
C ILE A 169 10.45 -6.30 6.10
N VAL A 170 11.08 -5.14 5.86
CA VAL A 170 10.67 -3.89 6.51
C VAL A 170 9.29 -3.44 6.04
N HIS A 171 8.97 -3.59 4.76
CA HIS A 171 7.62 -3.37 4.23
C HIS A 171 6.57 -4.22 4.97
N LEU A 172 6.78 -5.53 5.10
CA LEU A 172 5.86 -6.42 5.81
C LEU A 172 5.72 -6.05 7.30
N LEU A 173 6.82 -5.63 7.94
CA LEU A 173 6.80 -5.14 9.32
C LEU A 173 6.00 -3.82 9.45
N CYS A 174 6.11 -2.92 8.47
CA CYS A 174 5.34 -1.68 8.41
C CYS A 174 3.83 -1.94 8.25
N GLU A 175 3.45 -2.94 7.46
CA GLU A 175 2.04 -3.37 7.33
C GLU A 175 1.48 -3.91 8.66
N ILE A 176 2.29 -4.68 9.41
CA ILE A 176 1.89 -5.26 10.70
C ILE A 176 1.84 -4.22 11.82
N ASN A 177 2.81 -3.30 11.87
CA ASN A 177 2.92 -2.30 12.92
C ASN A 177 3.27 -0.92 12.33
N ARG A 178 2.23 -0.11 12.08
CA ARG A 178 2.39 1.28 11.60
C ARG A 178 3.24 2.13 12.54
N LYS A 179 3.19 1.93 13.87
CA LYS A 179 3.97 2.72 14.82
C LYS A 179 5.47 2.47 14.67
N PHE A 180 5.88 1.23 14.38
CA PHE A 180 7.28 0.90 14.06
C PHE A 180 7.77 1.68 12.84
N CYS A 181 6.96 1.70 11.77
CA CYS A 181 7.23 2.48 10.55
C CYS A 181 7.49 3.96 10.87
N LEU A 182 6.57 4.59 11.61
CA LEU A 182 6.66 6.02 11.96
C LEU A 182 7.88 6.36 12.84
N THR A 183 8.24 5.48 13.76
CA THR A 183 9.25 5.76 14.77
C THR A 183 10.67 5.46 14.29
N ASN A 184 10.82 4.36 13.53
CA ASN A 184 12.15 3.79 13.26
C ASN A 184 12.52 3.75 11.78
N VAL A 185 11.58 3.83 10.84
CA VAL A 185 11.87 3.60 9.41
C VAL A 185 11.99 4.90 8.62
N ILE A 186 11.13 5.89 8.87
CA ILE A 186 11.07 7.15 8.09
C ILE A 186 12.40 7.93 8.09
N ASP A 187 13.11 7.94 9.24
CA ASP A 187 14.41 8.61 9.39
C ASP A 187 15.62 7.67 9.20
N HIS A 188 15.37 6.43 8.80
CA HIS A 188 16.43 5.44 8.66
C HIS A 188 17.11 5.51 7.28
N PRO A 189 18.43 5.25 7.18
CA PRO A 189 19.17 5.18 5.91
C PRO A 189 18.62 4.19 4.87
N ILE A 190 17.70 3.31 5.27
CA ILE A 190 17.03 2.36 4.36
C ILE A 190 16.28 3.10 3.24
N VAL A 191 15.71 4.27 3.52
CA VAL A 191 15.01 5.09 2.53
C VAL A 191 15.96 5.51 1.39
N SER A 192 17.14 6.01 1.75
CA SER A 192 18.19 6.34 0.76
C SER A 192 18.68 5.10 0.00
N ASN A 193 18.72 3.94 0.66
CA ASN A 193 19.08 2.69 0.00
C ASN A 193 18.01 2.26 -1.02
N CYS A 194 16.71 2.41 -0.73
CA CYS A 194 15.63 2.14 -1.68
C CYS A 194 15.78 3.01 -2.94
N ILE A 195 16.06 4.31 -2.77
CA ILE A 195 16.31 5.23 -3.89
C ILE A 195 17.48 4.75 -4.75
N ARG A 196 18.59 4.36 -4.12
CA ARG A 196 19.76 3.81 -4.81
C ARG A 196 19.45 2.54 -5.59
N ILE A 197 18.66 1.62 -5.00
CA ILE A 197 18.24 0.37 -5.65
C ILE A 197 17.44 0.68 -6.91
N ILE A 198 16.49 1.61 -6.83
CA ILE A 198 15.63 1.98 -7.97
C ILE A 198 16.43 2.63 -9.10
N GLN A 199 17.39 3.50 -8.77
CA GLN A 199 18.21 4.20 -9.76
C GLN A 199 19.23 3.29 -10.47
N THR A 200 19.51 2.11 -9.94
CA THR A 200 20.51 1.20 -10.51
C THR A 200 19.84 0.30 -11.56
N SER A 201 20.17 0.50 -12.85
CA SER A 201 19.55 -0.19 -14.00
C SER A 201 19.67 -1.72 -13.98
N ASP A 202 20.74 -2.24 -13.40
CA ASP A 202 21.11 -3.67 -13.51
C ASP A 202 20.48 -4.54 -12.39
N ASN A 203 19.59 -3.97 -11.60
CA ASN A 203 18.99 -4.67 -10.47
C ASN A 203 17.92 -5.68 -10.89
N VAL A 204 17.82 -6.74 -10.10
CA VAL A 204 16.74 -7.73 -10.24
C VAL A 204 15.40 -7.01 -10.02
N LYS A 205 14.44 -7.22 -10.93
CA LYS A 205 13.13 -6.53 -10.91
C LYS A 205 12.41 -6.68 -9.57
N SER A 206 12.48 -7.85 -8.93
CA SER A 206 11.87 -8.09 -7.60
C SER A 206 12.44 -7.17 -6.51
N THR A 207 13.77 -6.96 -6.50
CA THR A 207 14.43 -6.01 -5.58
C THR A 207 13.88 -4.60 -5.74
N VAL A 208 13.64 -4.17 -6.98
CA VAL A 208 13.09 -2.84 -7.27
C VAL A 208 11.62 -2.75 -6.84
N ILE A 209 10.82 -3.81 -7.05
CA ILE A 209 9.45 -3.90 -6.54
C ILE A 209 9.42 -3.74 -5.02
N PHE A 210 10.29 -4.44 -4.29
CA PHE A 210 10.35 -4.35 -2.83
C PHE A 210 10.73 -2.94 -2.35
N ALA A 211 11.69 -2.29 -3.00
CA ALA A 211 12.06 -0.91 -2.70
C ALA A 211 10.90 0.07 -2.96
N LEU A 212 10.19 -0.08 -4.08
CA LEU A 212 9.04 0.76 -4.42
C LEU A 212 7.87 0.56 -3.45
N ARG A 213 7.59 -0.67 -3.03
CA ARG A 213 6.54 -0.97 -2.03
C ARG A 213 6.81 -0.26 -0.72
N LEU A 214 8.01 -0.42 -0.18
CA LEU A 214 8.39 0.24 1.07
C LEU A 214 8.27 1.77 0.97
N LEU A 215 8.76 2.38 -0.11
CA LEU A 215 8.62 3.83 -0.30
C LEU A 215 7.16 4.28 -0.44
N THR A 216 6.34 3.48 -1.12
CA THR A 216 4.90 3.74 -1.28
C THR A 216 4.21 3.76 0.09
N ASP A 217 4.44 2.75 0.93
CA ASP A 217 3.87 2.69 2.27
C ASP A 217 4.29 3.88 3.13
N LEU A 218 5.57 4.24 3.08
CA LEU A 218 6.11 5.39 3.80
C LEU A 218 5.42 6.69 3.36
N LEU A 219 5.15 6.87 2.07
CA LEU A 219 4.41 8.04 1.57
C LEU A 219 2.96 8.07 2.07
N LEU A 220 2.31 6.91 2.17
CA LEU A 220 0.94 6.77 2.69
C LEU A 220 0.84 6.94 4.21
N THR A 221 1.96 7.11 4.92
CA THR A 221 1.93 7.39 6.37
C THR A 221 1.37 8.76 6.71
N ASN A 222 1.35 9.68 5.74
CA ASN A 222 1.08 11.11 5.88
C ASN A 222 2.06 11.92 6.77
N GLU A 223 3.10 11.30 7.32
CA GLU A 223 4.10 11.97 8.15
C GLU A 223 5.12 12.76 7.32
N LEU A 224 5.78 13.72 7.94
CA LEU A 224 6.83 14.51 7.31
C LEU A 224 8.13 13.69 7.21
N PHE A 225 8.69 13.62 6.00
CA PHE A 225 10.01 13.03 5.80
C PHE A 225 11.10 13.99 6.28
N PRO A 226 12.23 13.47 6.78
CA PRO A 226 13.44 14.26 7.00
C PRO A 226 13.85 15.00 5.73
N VAL A 227 14.36 16.23 5.88
CA VAL A 227 14.70 17.12 4.76
C VAL A 227 15.64 16.45 3.74
N HIS A 228 16.61 15.66 4.21
CA HIS A 228 17.54 14.96 3.34
C HIS A 228 16.85 13.90 2.48
N SER A 229 16.10 12.98 3.10
CA SER A 229 15.36 11.92 2.40
C SER A 229 14.33 12.50 1.43
N TYR A 230 13.65 13.57 1.85
CA TYR A 230 12.70 14.29 1.02
C TYR A 230 13.36 14.94 -0.20
N GLY A 231 14.54 15.56 -0.02
CA GLY A 231 15.31 16.14 -1.11
C GLY A 231 15.77 15.11 -2.15
N GLN A 232 16.07 13.88 -1.72
CA GLN A 232 16.39 12.77 -2.62
C GLN A 232 15.14 12.26 -3.39
N LEU A 233 14.01 12.09 -2.70
CA LEU A 233 12.74 11.67 -3.33
C LEU A 233 12.19 12.72 -4.30
N SER A 234 12.38 14.00 -3.98
CA SER A 234 11.94 15.12 -4.83
C SER A 234 12.91 15.43 -5.97
N ASN A 235 14.00 14.67 -6.10
CA ASN A 235 15.01 14.89 -7.11
C ASN A 235 14.48 14.50 -8.50
N CYS A 236 14.61 15.39 -9.48
CA CYS A 236 14.16 15.14 -10.85
C CYS A 236 14.85 13.93 -11.50
N VAL A 237 16.11 13.63 -11.15
CA VAL A 237 16.84 12.44 -11.66
C VAL A 237 16.20 11.16 -11.14
N PHE A 238 15.77 11.14 -9.88
CA PHE A 238 15.09 9.99 -9.31
C PHE A 238 13.71 9.80 -9.95
N LEU A 239 12.91 10.85 -10.05
CA LEU A 239 11.60 10.77 -10.69
C LEU A 239 11.69 10.34 -12.16
N LYS A 240 12.68 10.83 -12.92
CA LYS A 240 12.97 10.35 -14.28
C LYS A 240 13.31 8.85 -14.32
N SER A 241 14.10 8.35 -13.37
CA SER A 241 14.40 6.91 -13.30
C SER A 241 13.16 6.05 -13.08
N ILE A 242 12.13 6.57 -12.40
CA ILE A 242 10.82 5.89 -12.27
C ILE A 242 10.08 5.88 -13.60
N PHE A 243 10.07 7.00 -14.33
CA PHE A 243 9.46 7.06 -15.66
C PHE A 243 10.14 6.09 -16.63
N ASP A 244 11.48 6.11 -16.68
CA ASP A 244 12.27 5.18 -17.48
C ASP A 244 11.97 3.72 -17.14
N LEU A 245 11.74 3.42 -15.86
CA LEU A 245 11.39 2.09 -15.40
C LEU A 245 10.02 1.65 -15.93
N ILE A 246 9.03 2.55 -15.97
CA ILE A 246 7.70 2.27 -16.49
C ILE A 246 7.75 2.09 -18.02
N GLU A 247 8.40 3.00 -18.74
CA GLU A 247 8.45 2.98 -20.20
C GLU A 247 9.25 1.79 -20.75
N ASN A 248 10.35 1.39 -20.10
CA ASN A 248 11.24 0.34 -20.61
C ASN A 248 10.91 -1.08 -20.12
N ASN A 249 9.92 -1.27 -19.24
CA ASN A 249 9.58 -2.58 -18.68
C ASN A 249 8.14 -3.03 -18.96
N GLY A 250 7.57 -2.64 -20.11
CA GLY A 250 6.18 -2.92 -20.54
C GLY A 250 5.65 -4.34 -20.31
N GLU A 251 6.53 -5.36 -20.27
CA GLU A 251 6.17 -6.77 -20.04
C GLU A 251 5.91 -7.14 -18.57
N ASN A 252 6.39 -6.35 -17.60
CA ASN A 252 6.26 -6.66 -16.17
C ASN A 252 5.19 -5.78 -15.52
N ASP A 253 3.94 -6.24 -15.61
CA ASP A 253 2.77 -5.54 -15.07
C ASP A 253 2.87 -5.27 -13.56
N GLU A 254 3.47 -6.18 -12.77
CA GLU A 254 3.61 -6.01 -11.32
C GLU A 254 4.55 -4.84 -11.00
N LEU A 255 5.68 -4.75 -11.69
CA LEU A 255 6.65 -3.68 -11.53
C LEU A 255 6.04 -2.33 -11.92
N ILE A 256 5.39 -2.26 -13.09
CA ILE A 256 4.74 -1.04 -13.58
C ILE A 256 3.65 -0.58 -12.61
N LEU A 257 2.78 -1.50 -12.17
CA LEU A 257 1.72 -1.16 -11.23
C LEU A 257 2.29 -0.65 -9.90
N THR A 258 3.37 -1.25 -9.41
CA THR A 258 4.03 -0.81 -8.17
C THR A 258 4.66 0.59 -8.34
N ALA A 259 5.28 0.87 -9.49
CA ALA A 259 5.81 2.20 -9.80
C ALA A 259 4.70 3.26 -9.95
N ILE A 260 3.57 2.91 -10.56
CA ILE A 260 2.39 3.78 -10.64
C ILE A 260 1.83 4.07 -9.24
N LYS A 261 1.74 3.06 -8.37
CA LYS A 261 1.33 3.24 -6.97
C LYS A 261 2.27 4.22 -6.24
N PHE A 262 3.57 4.11 -6.45
CA PHE A 262 4.54 5.05 -5.92
C PHE A 262 4.27 6.49 -6.42
N ILE A 263 4.13 6.68 -7.74
CA ILE A 263 3.84 8.01 -8.34
C ILE A 263 2.57 8.62 -7.75
N LEU A 264 1.48 7.84 -7.68
CA LEU A 264 0.20 8.30 -7.15
C LEU A 264 0.29 8.66 -5.66
N SER A 265 0.97 7.83 -4.87
CA SER A 265 1.18 8.08 -3.44
C SER A 265 2.06 9.30 -3.19
N PHE A 266 3.09 9.50 -4.00
CA PHE A 266 3.93 10.69 -3.96
C PHE A 266 3.11 11.93 -4.32
N ASN A 267 2.30 11.86 -5.36
CA ASN A 267 1.46 12.95 -5.81
C ASN A 267 0.47 13.41 -4.72
N LEU A 268 -0.12 12.47 -3.98
CA LEU A 268 -1.06 12.77 -2.88
C LEU A 268 -0.47 13.65 -1.77
N ARG A 269 0.86 13.75 -1.66
CA ARG A 269 1.54 14.56 -0.62
C ARG A 269 1.48 16.06 -0.86
N PHE A 270 1.06 16.51 -2.04
CA PHE A 270 1.13 17.91 -2.45
C PHE A 270 -0.27 18.50 -2.61
N ASP A 271 -0.55 19.61 -1.94
CA ASP A 271 -1.81 20.34 -2.14
C ASP A 271 -1.76 21.24 -3.38
N SER A 272 -0.58 21.79 -3.68
CA SER A 272 -0.36 22.71 -4.80
C SER A 272 0.38 22.02 -5.96
N PRO A 273 -0.20 22.01 -7.18
CA PRO A 273 0.44 21.45 -8.38
C PRO A 273 1.76 22.15 -8.75
N HIS A 274 1.88 23.46 -8.51
CA HIS A 274 3.08 24.24 -8.87
C HIS A 274 4.28 23.97 -7.95
N GLU A 275 4.03 23.47 -6.74
CA GLU A 275 5.08 23.09 -5.79
C GLU A 275 5.40 21.59 -5.87
N ASN A 276 4.67 20.85 -6.70
CA ASN A 276 4.79 19.41 -6.81
C ASN A 276 5.97 19.01 -7.70
N PRO A 277 7.04 18.41 -7.16
CA PRO A 277 8.23 18.03 -7.93
C PRO A 277 7.91 17.04 -9.05
N LEU A 278 6.87 16.23 -8.90
CA LEU A 278 6.42 15.30 -9.93
C LEU A 278 5.89 16.04 -11.16
N MET A 279 5.01 17.03 -10.95
CA MET A 279 4.44 17.85 -12.03
C MET A 279 5.51 18.70 -12.70
N LEU A 280 6.42 19.27 -11.92
CA LEU A 280 7.56 20.02 -12.44
C LEU A 280 8.52 19.12 -13.25
N THR A 281 8.72 17.87 -12.82
CA THR A 281 9.56 16.92 -13.56
C THR A 281 8.90 16.47 -14.86
N LEU A 282 7.59 16.20 -14.85
CA LEU A 282 6.81 15.91 -16.08
C LEU A 282 6.92 17.06 -17.09
N LEU A 283 6.74 18.30 -16.62
CA LEU A 283 6.93 19.49 -17.45
C LEU A 283 8.37 19.62 -17.97
N ALA A 284 9.38 19.30 -17.14
CA ALA A 284 10.79 19.40 -17.51
C ALA A 284 11.26 18.28 -18.46
N VAL A 285 10.60 17.12 -18.46
CA VAL A 285 10.84 16.07 -19.46
C VAL A 285 10.41 16.57 -20.83
N ASN A 286 9.24 17.21 -20.92
CA ASN A 286 8.70 17.84 -22.14
C ASN A 286 8.78 16.95 -23.39
N GLU A 287 8.65 15.63 -23.21
CA GLU A 287 8.76 14.62 -24.25
C GLU A 287 7.66 13.58 -24.02
N GLN A 288 6.59 13.68 -24.80
CA GLN A 288 5.41 12.80 -24.71
C GLN A 288 5.76 11.31 -24.84
N LEU A 289 6.76 10.98 -25.68
CA LEU A 289 7.23 9.61 -25.86
C LEU A 289 7.86 9.01 -24.60
N SER A 290 8.40 9.86 -23.72
CA SER A 290 9.12 9.45 -22.51
C SER A 290 8.17 9.17 -21.33
N CYS A 291 6.86 9.28 -21.53
CA CYS A 291 5.82 9.05 -20.52
C CYS A 291 4.58 8.34 -21.09
N ARG A 292 4.72 7.69 -22.24
CA ARG A 292 3.59 7.13 -22.98
C ARG A 292 2.93 5.98 -22.21
N GLU A 293 3.70 4.98 -21.81
CA GLU A 293 3.20 3.82 -21.04
C GLU A 293 2.61 4.28 -19.71
N LEU A 294 3.24 5.25 -19.04
CA LEU A 294 2.72 5.84 -17.80
C LEU A 294 1.31 6.42 -18.02
N ILE A 295 1.13 7.27 -19.03
CA ILE A 295 -0.16 7.90 -19.32
C ILE A 295 -1.20 6.86 -19.75
N GLU A 296 -0.85 5.94 -20.66
CA GLU A 296 -1.78 4.90 -21.12
C GLU A 296 -2.30 4.07 -19.93
N ARG A 297 -1.42 3.67 -19.01
CA ARG A 297 -1.81 2.92 -17.80
C ARG A 297 -2.65 3.74 -16.84
N LEU A 298 -2.35 5.02 -16.65
CA LEU A 298 -3.16 5.91 -15.80
C LEU A 298 -4.56 6.11 -16.37
N ILE A 299 -4.69 6.28 -17.69
CA ILE A 299 -5.99 6.39 -18.37
C ILE A 299 -6.76 5.06 -18.26
N LEU A 300 -6.10 3.91 -18.38
CA LEU A 300 -6.73 2.61 -18.18
C LEU A 300 -7.28 2.44 -16.76
N LEU A 301 -6.53 2.86 -15.73
CA LEU A 301 -7.00 2.83 -14.34
C LEU A 301 -8.17 3.81 -14.13
N PHE A 302 -8.08 5.01 -14.71
CA PHE A 302 -9.16 6.00 -14.68
C PHE A 302 -10.45 5.48 -15.33
N ASN A 303 -10.34 4.82 -16.48
CA ASN A 303 -11.47 4.20 -17.19
C ASN A 303 -12.14 3.08 -16.39
N ARG A 304 -11.39 2.39 -15.51
CA ARG A 304 -11.91 1.34 -14.62
C ARG A 304 -12.51 1.90 -13.34
N SER A 305 -12.33 3.19 -13.04
CA SER A 305 -12.74 3.81 -11.79
C SER A 305 -12.18 3.09 -10.55
N VAL A 306 -11.01 2.44 -10.69
CA VAL A 306 -10.31 1.71 -9.61
C VAL A 306 -9.10 2.53 -9.17
N ASP A 307 -9.09 2.94 -7.90
CA ASP A 307 -7.93 3.57 -7.29
C ASP A 307 -6.97 2.48 -6.75
N PRO A 308 -5.74 2.34 -7.28
CA PRO A 308 -4.80 1.31 -6.84
C PRO A 308 -4.23 1.54 -5.43
N ILE A 309 -4.43 2.73 -4.84
CA ILE A 309 -4.01 3.10 -3.48
C ILE A 309 -5.17 2.95 -2.48
N GLU A 310 -6.41 3.00 -2.94
CA GLU A 310 -7.63 2.95 -2.11
C GLU A 310 -7.60 3.97 -0.95
N CYS A 311 -7.07 5.17 -1.22
CA CYS A 311 -6.99 6.22 -0.20
C CYS A 311 -8.40 6.67 0.22
N LYS A 312 -8.67 6.68 1.54
CA LYS A 312 -10.01 6.98 2.08
C LYS A 312 -10.49 8.41 1.81
N THR A 313 -9.58 9.36 1.60
CA THR A 313 -9.92 10.79 1.56
C THR A 313 -10.04 11.34 0.16
N THR A 314 -9.15 10.94 -0.75
CA THR A 314 -9.05 11.51 -2.10
C THR A 314 -8.65 10.43 -3.07
N ASN A 315 -9.39 10.28 -4.17
CA ASN A 315 -9.02 9.37 -5.24
C ASN A 315 -7.70 9.83 -5.88
N SER A 316 -6.67 8.99 -5.82
CA SER A 316 -5.31 9.39 -6.20
C SER A 316 -5.17 9.68 -7.68
N ILE A 317 -5.92 8.96 -8.53
CA ILE A 317 -5.93 9.13 -9.98
C ILE A 317 -6.61 10.44 -10.35
N MET A 318 -7.77 10.72 -9.75
CA MET A 318 -8.50 11.98 -9.95
C MET A 318 -7.64 13.17 -9.55
N LYS A 319 -6.95 13.06 -8.41
CA LYS A 319 -6.02 14.08 -7.92
C LYS A 319 -4.86 14.28 -8.91
N PHE A 320 -4.26 13.19 -9.39
CA PHE A 320 -3.18 13.26 -10.39
C PHE A 320 -3.61 13.98 -11.67
N PHE A 321 -4.75 13.62 -12.26
CA PHE A 321 -5.24 14.32 -13.45
C PHE A 321 -5.60 15.78 -13.16
N SER A 322 -6.19 16.07 -12.00
CA SER A 322 -6.50 17.46 -11.61
C SER A 322 -5.23 18.31 -11.54
N ASP A 323 -4.14 17.80 -10.97
CA ASP A 323 -2.86 18.50 -10.95
C ASP A 323 -2.25 18.65 -12.35
N LEU A 324 -2.34 17.60 -13.17
CA LEU A 324 -1.79 17.58 -14.53
C LEU A 324 -2.42 18.69 -15.39
N PHE A 325 -3.72 18.96 -15.22
CA PHE A 325 -4.45 20.01 -15.93
C PHE A 325 -4.53 21.35 -15.17
N ALA A 326 -3.89 21.48 -14.01
CA ALA A 326 -4.00 22.69 -13.19
C ALA A 326 -3.32 23.91 -13.84
N ASP A 327 -2.14 23.73 -14.44
CA ASP A 327 -1.30 24.82 -14.95
C ASP A 327 -1.63 25.18 -16.41
N GLN A 328 -2.84 25.68 -16.66
CA GLN A 328 -3.31 26.23 -17.95
C GLN A 328 -2.69 25.56 -19.19
N ALA A 329 -2.78 24.22 -19.24
CA ALA A 329 -2.26 23.35 -20.29
C ALA A 329 -0.76 22.97 -20.23
N ALA A 330 0.15 23.73 -19.62
CA ALA A 330 1.61 23.54 -19.77
C ALA A 330 2.09 22.11 -19.48
N THR A 331 1.78 21.58 -18.30
CA THR A 331 2.19 20.21 -17.92
C THR A 331 1.43 19.14 -18.71
N SER A 332 0.14 19.35 -18.97
CA SER A 332 -0.63 18.41 -19.80
C SER A 332 -0.16 18.39 -21.27
N ASP A 333 0.28 19.53 -21.84
CA ASP A 333 0.78 19.67 -23.21
C ASP A 333 2.11 18.96 -23.39
N ALA A 334 2.94 18.98 -22.36
CA ALA A 334 4.22 18.28 -22.33
C ALA A 334 4.08 16.75 -22.41
N VAL A 335 2.96 16.18 -21.96
CA VAL A 335 2.86 14.72 -21.72
C VAL A 335 1.70 14.04 -22.46
N LEU A 336 0.56 14.70 -22.65
CA LEU A 336 -0.64 14.10 -23.25
C LEU A 336 -0.77 14.43 -24.74
N TYR A 337 -1.13 13.43 -25.54
CA TYR A 337 -1.59 13.65 -26.92
C TYR A 337 -3.05 14.14 -26.96
N ASP A 338 -3.45 14.76 -28.08
CA ASP A 338 -4.84 15.18 -28.31
C ASP A 338 -5.84 14.01 -28.31
N SER A 339 -5.39 12.81 -28.70
CA SER A 339 -6.17 11.58 -28.57
C SER A 339 -6.47 11.25 -27.11
N ASP A 340 -5.49 11.41 -26.23
CA ASP A 340 -5.58 11.03 -24.82
C ASP A 340 -6.53 11.96 -24.09
N ARG A 341 -6.47 13.28 -24.38
CA ARG A 341 -7.41 14.27 -23.81
C ARG A 341 -8.84 13.97 -24.21
N ARG A 342 -9.07 13.64 -25.48
CA ARG A 342 -10.40 13.24 -25.97
C ARG A 342 -10.87 11.97 -25.26
N LEU A 343 -10.02 10.98 -25.10
CA LEU A 343 -10.36 9.75 -24.39
C LEU A 343 -10.70 10.02 -22.91
N ILE A 344 -9.94 10.88 -22.23
CA ILE A 344 -10.24 11.29 -20.84
C ILE A 344 -11.61 11.97 -20.77
N VAL A 345 -11.92 12.90 -21.67
CA VAL A 345 -13.25 13.53 -21.73
C VAL A 345 -14.33 12.52 -22.02
N GLU A 346 -14.10 11.55 -22.92
CA GLU A 346 -15.06 10.49 -23.19
C GLU A 346 -15.39 9.66 -21.93
N ILE A 347 -14.35 9.31 -21.16
CA ILE A 347 -14.51 8.60 -19.88
C ILE A 347 -15.32 9.46 -18.90
N ILE A 348 -14.99 10.75 -18.76
CA ILE A 348 -15.70 11.67 -17.88
C ILE A 348 -17.17 11.80 -18.29
N SER A 349 -17.47 11.98 -19.57
CA SER A 349 -18.84 12.09 -20.09
C SER A 349 -19.69 10.86 -19.75
N ARG A 350 -19.09 9.66 -19.87
CA ARG A 350 -19.76 8.40 -19.49
C ARG A 350 -19.99 8.32 -17.99
N GLU A 351 -18.97 8.56 -17.18
CA GLU A 351 -19.08 8.52 -15.70
C GLU A 351 -20.10 9.54 -15.18
N LEU A 352 -20.17 10.74 -15.76
CA LEU A 352 -21.17 11.74 -15.39
C LEU A 352 -22.59 11.35 -15.79
N SER A 353 -22.76 10.58 -16.87
CA SER A 353 -24.07 10.10 -17.33
C SER A 353 -24.64 9.00 -16.44
N ASP A 354 -23.77 8.14 -15.91
CA ASP A 354 -24.16 7.01 -15.07
C ASP A 354 -24.38 7.42 -13.59
N ARG A 355 -23.83 8.55 -13.16
CA ARG A 355 -23.87 9.01 -11.75
C ARG A 355 -25.08 9.88 -11.41
N ALA A 356 -25.49 9.83 -10.15
CA ALA A 356 -26.56 10.66 -9.63
C ALA A 356 -26.13 12.13 -9.44
N THR A 357 -27.07 13.05 -9.60
CA THR A 357 -26.84 14.51 -9.47
C THR A 357 -26.54 14.98 -8.04
N THR A 358 -26.73 14.09 -7.05
CA THR A 358 -26.50 14.31 -5.62
C THR A 358 -25.14 13.80 -5.13
N ASP A 359 -24.38 13.10 -5.98
CA ASP A 359 -23.11 12.48 -5.57
C ASP A 359 -21.97 13.50 -5.53
N GLU A 360 -21.17 13.46 -4.47
CA GLU A 360 -19.98 14.31 -4.30
C GLU A 360 -18.87 13.93 -5.29
N SER A 361 -18.81 12.66 -5.69
CA SER A 361 -17.83 12.22 -6.69
C SER A 361 -18.05 12.90 -8.05
N THR A 362 -19.31 13.20 -8.40
CA THR A 362 -19.70 13.96 -9.59
C THR A 362 -19.07 15.35 -9.60
N THR A 363 -18.91 15.99 -8.43
CA THR A 363 -18.23 17.29 -8.32
C THR A 363 -16.78 17.18 -8.79
N ALA A 364 -16.07 16.10 -8.43
CA ALA A 364 -14.68 15.91 -8.82
C ALA A 364 -14.52 15.73 -10.34
N TYR A 365 -15.38 14.94 -10.96
CA TYR A 365 -15.40 14.79 -12.43
C TYR A 365 -15.72 16.09 -13.16
N LEU A 366 -16.68 16.88 -12.64
CA LEU A 366 -17.01 18.20 -13.22
C LEU A 366 -15.86 19.19 -13.08
N SER A 367 -15.19 19.24 -11.92
CA SER A 367 -14.01 20.08 -11.72
C SER A 367 -12.87 19.68 -12.65
N LEU A 368 -12.64 18.39 -12.86
CA LEU A 368 -11.63 17.91 -13.81
C LEU A 368 -12.01 18.30 -15.25
N LEU A 369 -13.28 18.14 -15.64
CA LEU A 369 -13.76 18.56 -16.95
C LEU A 369 -13.54 20.06 -17.18
N GLU A 370 -13.84 20.89 -16.20
CA GLU A 370 -13.60 22.33 -16.25
C GLU A 370 -12.11 22.63 -16.51
N LEU A 371 -11.20 21.96 -15.81
CA LEU A 371 -9.75 22.13 -15.99
C LEU A 371 -9.30 21.78 -17.41
N ILE A 372 -9.78 20.65 -17.96
CA ILE A 372 -9.45 20.19 -19.31
C ILE A 372 -10.03 21.12 -20.40
N LEU A 373 -11.21 21.69 -20.17
CA LEU A 373 -11.79 22.63 -21.13
C LEU A 373 -11.07 23.98 -21.08
N ARG A 374 -10.66 24.44 -19.88
CA ARG A 374 -9.94 25.69 -19.69
C ARG A 374 -8.56 25.70 -20.34
N SER A 375 -7.91 24.54 -20.49
CA SER A 375 -6.67 24.40 -21.25
C SER A 375 -6.84 24.60 -22.77
N GLN A 376 -8.07 24.86 -23.26
CA GLN A 376 -8.42 25.13 -24.66
C GLN A 376 -8.04 24.04 -25.67
N SER A 377 -7.62 22.86 -25.20
CA SER A 377 -7.26 21.73 -26.05
C SER A 377 -8.45 21.02 -26.70
N ILE A 378 -9.67 21.34 -26.26
CA ILE A 378 -10.90 20.73 -26.77
C ILE A 378 -11.82 21.83 -27.26
N THR A 379 -12.26 21.68 -28.51
CA THR A 379 -13.17 22.60 -29.20
C THR A 379 -14.49 21.90 -29.50
N SER A 380 -15.48 22.64 -30.00
CA SER A 380 -16.76 22.07 -30.42
C SER A 380 -16.64 20.96 -31.47
N GLU A 381 -15.60 20.99 -32.29
CA GLU A 381 -15.38 20.00 -33.36
C GLU A 381 -14.67 18.74 -32.84
N THR A 382 -13.86 18.86 -31.79
CA THR A 382 -13.03 17.77 -31.26
C THR A 382 -13.60 17.15 -29.98
N CYS A 383 -14.60 17.78 -29.36
CA CYS A 383 -15.24 17.30 -28.14
C CYS A 383 -16.00 15.98 -28.39
N PRO A 384 -15.59 14.87 -27.77
CA PRO A 384 -16.31 13.62 -27.89
C PRO A 384 -17.60 13.67 -27.09
N ARG A 385 -18.67 13.08 -27.63
CA ARG A 385 -19.97 12.92 -26.95
C ARG A 385 -20.57 14.23 -26.43
N ILE A 386 -20.45 15.30 -27.23
CA ILE A 386 -20.99 16.63 -26.89
C ILE A 386 -22.48 16.58 -26.50
N ASP A 387 -23.29 15.80 -27.21
CA ASP A 387 -24.74 15.67 -26.95
C ASP A 387 -25.04 15.02 -25.59
N GLU A 388 -24.21 14.03 -25.18
CA GLU A 388 -24.32 13.40 -23.86
C GLU A 388 -23.99 14.42 -22.76
N LEU A 389 -22.88 15.16 -22.90
CA LEU A 389 -22.50 16.22 -21.96
C LEU A 389 -23.60 17.28 -21.83
N GLN A 390 -24.15 17.74 -22.96
CA GLN A 390 -25.26 18.70 -22.96
C GLN A 390 -26.48 18.16 -22.21
N THR A 391 -26.80 16.88 -22.40
CA THR A 391 -27.91 16.20 -21.72
C THR A 391 -27.66 16.11 -20.21
N VAL A 392 -26.45 15.72 -19.80
CA VAL A 392 -26.03 15.64 -18.39
C VAL A 392 -26.09 17.01 -17.73
N PHE A 393 -25.59 18.07 -18.38
CA PHE A 393 -25.62 19.43 -17.85
C PHE A 393 -27.05 19.91 -17.64
N ARG A 394 -27.95 19.68 -18.60
CA ARG A 394 -29.39 19.96 -18.42
C ARG A 394 -29.94 19.23 -17.21
N ALA A 395 -29.70 17.92 -17.10
CA ALA A 395 -30.20 17.12 -15.99
C ALA A 395 -29.76 17.69 -14.63
N HIS A 396 -28.49 18.10 -14.50
CA HIS A 396 -27.97 18.71 -13.28
C HIS A 396 -28.53 20.11 -12.98
N LEU A 397 -28.75 20.95 -14.00
CA LEU A 397 -29.30 22.29 -13.82
C LEU A 397 -30.79 22.27 -13.44
N TYR A 398 -31.56 21.34 -14.00
CA TYR A 398 -33.00 21.19 -13.75
C TYR A 398 -33.33 20.35 -12.51
N ALA A 399 -32.46 19.42 -12.08
CA ALA A 399 -32.74 18.55 -10.95
C ALA A 399 -32.84 19.32 -9.62
N GLU A 400 -34.01 19.30 -8.97
CA GLU A 400 -34.30 20.04 -7.73
C GLU A 400 -33.29 19.79 -6.60
N ASN A 401 -32.80 18.55 -6.47
CA ASN A 401 -31.88 18.12 -5.41
C ASN A 401 -30.40 18.12 -5.81
N CYS A 402 -30.03 18.71 -6.95
CA CYS A 402 -28.63 18.76 -7.39
C CYS A 402 -27.75 19.58 -6.43
N LEU A 403 -26.52 19.12 -6.20
CA LEU A 403 -25.54 19.85 -5.39
C LEU A 403 -25.26 21.24 -5.97
N LYS A 404 -25.30 22.27 -5.11
CA LYS A 404 -25.05 23.67 -5.53
C LYS A 404 -23.69 23.85 -6.20
N LYS A 405 -22.66 23.11 -5.74
CA LYS A 405 -21.32 23.12 -6.32
C LYS A 405 -21.33 22.63 -7.77
N ASN A 406 -22.05 21.56 -8.07
CA ASN A 406 -22.15 21.00 -9.42
C ASN A 406 -22.78 22.03 -10.38
N ARG A 407 -23.86 22.68 -9.95
CA ARG A 407 -24.49 23.75 -10.75
C ARG A 407 -23.57 24.93 -10.99
N PHE A 408 -22.80 25.34 -9.98
CA PHE A 408 -21.84 26.43 -10.10
C PHE A 408 -20.77 26.12 -11.15
N ILE A 409 -20.14 24.94 -11.07
CA ILE A 409 -19.11 24.50 -12.01
C ILE A 409 -19.67 24.42 -13.43
N ILE A 410 -20.85 23.80 -13.60
CA ILE A 410 -21.49 23.68 -14.92
C ILE A 410 -21.78 25.07 -15.51
N ASN A 411 -22.33 25.98 -14.73
CA ASN A 411 -22.59 27.35 -15.19
C ASN A 411 -21.29 28.06 -15.58
N ASP A 412 -20.20 27.85 -14.86
CA ASP A 412 -18.91 28.45 -15.20
C ASP A 412 -18.33 27.87 -16.50
N ILE A 413 -18.41 26.55 -16.68
CA ILE A 413 -18.07 25.87 -17.95
C ILE A 413 -18.89 26.46 -19.10
N LEU A 414 -20.21 26.59 -18.95
CA LEU A 414 -21.10 27.11 -20.00
C LEU A 414 -20.83 28.58 -20.33
N ARG A 415 -20.38 29.39 -19.34
CA ARG A 415 -19.96 30.78 -19.57
C ARG A 415 -18.70 30.86 -20.42
N GLN A 416 -17.74 29.97 -20.17
CA GLN A 416 -16.46 29.95 -20.89
C GLN A 416 -16.56 29.25 -22.26
N HIS A 417 -17.41 28.23 -22.37
CA HIS A 417 -17.55 27.36 -23.54
C HIS A 417 -19.00 27.33 -24.03
N TYR A 418 -19.45 28.44 -24.67
CA TYR A 418 -20.84 28.63 -25.12
C TYR A 418 -21.36 27.53 -26.07
N TRP A 419 -20.48 26.84 -26.78
CA TRP A 419 -20.83 25.75 -27.70
C TRP A 419 -21.33 24.49 -26.97
N LEU A 420 -21.12 24.38 -25.65
CA LEU A 420 -21.75 23.37 -24.78
C LEU A 420 -23.14 23.81 -24.32
N SER A 421 -23.54 25.06 -24.55
CA SER A 421 -24.88 25.52 -24.22
C SER A 421 -25.85 25.18 -25.35
N THR A 422 -27.07 24.81 -24.96
CA THR A 422 -28.20 24.69 -25.89
C THR A 422 -29.28 25.69 -25.53
N ASN A 423 -30.08 26.12 -26.50
CA ASN A 423 -31.09 27.17 -26.33
C ASN A 423 -32.06 26.97 -25.14
N ASP A 424 -32.23 25.72 -24.69
CA ASP A 424 -33.14 25.35 -23.60
C ASP A 424 -32.47 25.23 -22.22
N MET A 425 -31.21 25.65 -22.04
CA MET A 425 -30.53 25.59 -20.74
C MET A 425 -30.73 26.88 -19.92
N PRO A 426 -31.10 26.79 -18.64
CA PRO A 426 -31.25 27.96 -17.79
C PRO A 426 -29.88 28.43 -17.31
N PHE A 427 -29.45 29.62 -17.74
CA PHE A 427 -28.32 30.31 -17.11
C PHE A 427 -28.76 30.82 -15.73
N TYR A 428 -28.54 30.02 -14.70
CA TYR A 428 -28.69 30.50 -13.32
C TYR A 428 -27.45 31.30 -12.95
N LEU A 429 -27.64 32.60 -12.71
CA LEU A 429 -26.59 33.54 -12.33
C LEU A 429 -26.00 33.24 -10.95
#